data_AF-A0A2K3JQU0-F1
#
_entry.id   AF-A0A2K3JQU0-F1
#
_cell.length_a   1.000
_cell.length_b   1.000
_cell.length_c   1.000
_cell.angle_alpha   90.00
_cell.angle_beta   90.00
_cell.angle_gamma   90.00
#
_symmetry.space_group_name_H-M   'P 1'
#
loop_
_entity.id
_entity.type
_entity.pdbx_description
1 polymer ?
#
loop_
_entity_poly.entity_id
_entity_poly.type
_entity_poly.pdbx_seq_one_letter_code
_entity_poly.pdbx_strand_id
1 'polypeptide(L)'
;MDEISTGLDSSTTFQVVQSVRQSVYHLNGTAVISLLQPPPETYDLFDDIILLSEGHIVYLGPCEHVLEFFASLGFMCPKRKSVADFLQEVTSMKDQEQYWAERGKPYRFVTPREFAEAFQSFHAGRNLGNELATQFDKSKSHPAALATNKYGTEKWELFKACLSRELLLMKRNSFIYKFKLYQLAAMAIITMTVFLRTEMHHDSVIDGGIYAGALFYGNMVLLFNGFAELSMTVARLPVFYKHRDMLFYPSWAYGIPSWILKIPITLAEAVVWIALTYFVIGYDPEVGR
;
A
#
# COMPACT_ATOMS: atom_id res chain seq x y z
N MET A 1 -2.07 -12.36 5.35
CA MET A 1 -0.82 -11.68 4.95
C MET A 1 -0.41 -12.28 3.63
N ASP A 2 -0.12 -11.43 2.65
CA ASP A 2 0.07 -11.88 1.27
C ASP A 2 1.55 -11.77 0.87
N GLU A 3 2.11 -12.86 0.35
CA GLU A 3 3.46 -12.96 -0.24
C GLU A 3 4.58 -12.33 0.61
N ILE A 4 4.59 -12.60 1.92
CA ILE A 4 5.51 -11.93 2.85
C ILE A 4 6.99 -12.32 2.67
N SER A 5 7.28 -13.40 1.95
CA SER A 5 8.64 -13.85 1.66
C SER A 5 9.27 -13.14 0.45
N THR A 6 8.48 -12.49 -0.40
CA THR A 6 8.97 -11.86 -1.63
C THR A 6 9.90 -10.68 -1.30
N GLY A 7 11.17 -10.81 -1.66
CA GLY A 7 12.21 -9.80 -1.41
C GLY A 7 12.89 -9.89 -0.04
N LEU A 8 12.61 -10.93 0.74
CA LEU A 8 13.32 -11.27 1.97
C LEU A 8 14.24 -12.48 1.76
N ASP A 9 15.30 -12.56 2.55
CA ASP A 9 16.10 -13.78 2.66
C ASP A 9 15.39 -14.81 3.56
N SER A 10 15.81 -16.07 3.46
CA SER A 10 15.21 -17.19 4.20
C SER A 10 15.25 -17.01 5.71
N SER A 11 16.34 -16.41 6.25
CA SER A 11 16.49 -16.24 7.70
C SER A 11 15.57 -15.15 8.24
N THR A 12 15.43 -14.03 7.52
CA THR A 12 14.48 -12.97 7.87
C THR A 12 13.03 -13.46 7.74
N THR A 13 12.73 -14.24 6.70
CA THR A 13 11.38 -14.82 6.53
C THR A 13 11.00 -15.69 7.71
N PHE A 14 11.89 -16.58 8.16
CA PHE A 14 11.68 -17.40 9.35
C PHE A 14 11.41 -16.56 10.60
N GLN A 15 12.20 -15.51 10.84
CA GLN A 15 12.01 -14.61 11.99
C GLN A 15 10.66 -13.88 11.96
N VAL A 16 10.22 -13.42 10.78
CA VAL A 16 8.92 -12.76 10.62
C VAL A 16 7.79 -13.75 10.91
N VAL A 17 7.82 -14.94 10.32
CA VAL A 17 6.78 -15.96 10.55
C VAL A 17 6.75 -16.38 12.01
N GLN A 18 7.91 -16.58 12.64
CA GLN A 18 8.01 -16.89 14.06
C GLN A 18 7.41 -15.77 14.93
N SER A 19 7.67 -14.50 14.60
CA SER A 19 7.08 -13.36 15.32
C SER A 19 5.56 -13.30 15.18
N VAL A 20 5.04 -13.56 13.97
CA VAL A 20 3.59 -13.63 13.74
C VAL A 20 2.98 -14.78 14.54
N ARG A 21 3.61 -15.97 14.53
CA ARG A 21 3.17 -17.12 15.32
C ARG A 21 3.09 -16.81 16.80
N GLN A 22 4.12 -16.19 17.38
CA GLN A 22 4.10 -15.77 18.78
C GLN A 22 2.99 -14.76 19.06
N SER A 23 2.77 -13.80 18.15
CA SER A 23 1.70 -12.81 18.28
C SER A 23 0.31 -13.47 18.27
N VAL A 24 0.09 -14.41 17.35
CA VAL A 24 -1.15 -15.19 17.25
C VAL A 24 -1.38 -16.00 18.51
N TYR A 25 -0.36 -16.68 19.01
CA TYR A 25 -0.43 -17.50 20.21
C TYR A 25 -0.77 -16.68 21.46
N HIS A 26 -0.12 -15.53 21.64
CA HIS A 26 -0.35 -14.70 22.83
C HIS A 26 -1.64 -13.87 22.77
N LEU A 27 -2.06 -13.45 21.59
CA LEU A 27 -3.27 -12.64 21.41
C LEU A 27 -4.52 -13.48 21.15
N ASN A 28 -4.40 -14.82 21.14
CA ASN A 28 -5.44 -15.74 20.68
C ASN A 28 -6.05 -15.31 19.33
N GLY A 29 -5.17 -14.94 18.40
CA GLY A 29 -5.54 -14.47 17.06
C GLY A 29 -5.66 -15.60 16.05
N THR A 30 -5.87 -15.24 14.80
CA THR A 30 -5.74 -16.15 13.65
C THR A 30 -5.00 -15.43 12.54
N ALA A 31 -3.97 -16.07 11.98
CA ALA A 31 -3.24 -15.53 10.85
C ALA A 31 -3.34 -16.50 9.67
N VAL A 32 -3.70 -15.97 8.51
CA VAL A 32 -3.61 -16.66 7.23
C VAL A 32 -2.47 -16.03 6.45
N ILE A 33 -1.49 -16.82 6.02
CA ILE A 33 -0.27 -16.35 5.35
C ILE A 33 -0.11 -17.12 4.04
N SER A 34 0.09 -16.42 2.92
CA SER A 34 0.55 -17.03 1.68
C SER A 34 2.08 -16.93 1.60
N LEU A 35 2.75 -18.04 1.30
CA LEU A 35 4.20 -18.12 1.09
C LEU A 35 4.49 -18.81 -0.23
N LEU A 36 5.41 -18.24 -1.00
CA LEU A 36 5.97 -18.89 -2.17
C LEU A 36 7.19 -19.71 -1.74
N GLN A 37 7.10 -21.04 -1.84
CA GLN A 37 8.20 -21.99 -1.58
C GLN A 37 8.92 -21.77 -0.24
N PRO A 38 8.22 -21.89 0.90
CA PRO A 38 8.85 -21.71 2.20
C PRO A 38 9.95 -22.76 2.44
N PRO A 39 11.09 -22.36 3.04
CA PRO A 39 12.08 -23.29 3.56
C PRO A 39 11.46 -24.26 4.58
N PRO A 40 12.01 -25.48 4.75
CA PRO A 40 11.49 -26.47 5.68
C PRO A 40 11.29 -25.93 7.10
N GLU A 41 12.25 -25.15 7.60
CA GLU A 41 12.19 -24.58 8.95
C GLU A 41 11.02 -23.60 9.12
N THR A 42 10.65 -22.90 8.04
CA THR A 42 9.51 -21.97 8.04
C THR A 42 8.20 -22.73 7.87
N TYR A 43 8.18 -23.79 7.05
CA TYR A 43 7.03 -24.68 6.89
C TYR A 43 6.62 -25.31 8.23
N ASP A 44 7.59 -25.76 9.03
CA ASP A 44 7.36 -26.40 10.32
C ASP A 44 6.78 -25.45 11.40
N LEU A 45 6.66 -24.15 11.11
CA LEU A 45 6.03 -23.18 12.02
C LEU A 45 4.50 -23.12 11.88
N PHE A 46 3.93 -23.71 10.84
CA PHE A 46 2.49 -23.65 10.56
C PHE A 46 1.75 -24.83 11.16
N ASP A 47 0.57 -24.56 11.73
CA ASP A 47 -0.31 -25.58 12.29
C ASP A 47 -1.12 -26.27 11.16
N ASP A 48 -1.71 -25.46 10.28
CA ASP A 48 -2.52 -25.89 9.14
C ASP A 48 -1.99 -25.34 7.80
N ILE A 49 -2.27 -26.08 6.72
CA ILE A 49 -1.96 -25.67 5.35
C ILE A 49 -3.21 -25.64 4.47
N ILE A 50 -3.28 -24.65 3.58
CA ILE A 50 -4.25 -24.57 2.50
C ILE A 50 -3.51 -24.74 1.18
N LEU A 51 -3.76 -25.84 0.47
CA LEU A 51 -3.20 -26.08 -0.86
C LEU A 51 -4.24 -25.78 -1.93
N LEU A 52 -3.98 -24.74 -2.71
CA LEU A 52 -4.82 -24.31 -3.82
C LEU A 52 -4.15 -24.65 -5.15
N SER A 53 -4.90 -25.27 -6.07
CA SER A 53 -4.44 -25.54 -7.43
C SER A 53 -5.59 -25.39 -8.42
N GLU A 54 -5.38 -24.60 -9.48
CA GLU A 54 -6.36 -24.32 -10.54
C GLU A 54 -7.77 -23.97 -10.02
N GLY A 55 -7.85 -23.15 -8.96
CA GLY A 55 -9.11 -22.73 -8.33
C GLY A 55 -9.78 -23.77 -7.42
N HIS A 56 -9.15 -24.93 -7.19
CA HIS A 56 -9.63 -25.98 -6.31
C HIS A 56 -8.82 -26.02 -5.01
N ILE A 57 -9.48 -26.31 -3.89
CA ILE A 57 -8.82 -26.64 -2.61
C ILE A 57 -8.46 -28.12 -2.68
N VAL A 58 -7.19 -28.41 -2.92
CA VAL A 58 -6.65 -29.76 -3.02
C VAL A 58 -6.53 -30.39 -1.63
N TYR A 59 -6.14 -29.58 -0.64
CA TYR A 59 -6.03 -30.00 0.75
C TYR A 59 -6.20 -28.81 1.68
N LEU A 60 -6.87 -29.01 2.82
CA LEU A 60 -7.03 -28.01 3.88
C LEU A 60 -7.02 -28.70 5.25
N GLY A 61 -6.02 -28.43 6.07
CA GLY A 61 -5.95 -28.99 7.43
C GLY A 61 -4.52 -29.12 7.95
N PRO A 62 -4.29 -29.94 8.98
CA PRO A 62 -3.02 -29.99 9.68
C PRO A 62 -1.84 -30.38 8.78
N CYS A 63 -0.70 -29.75 9.03
CA CYS A 63 0.55 -30.03 8.29
C CYS A 63 1.00 -31.50 8.43
N GLU A 64 0.65 -32.18 9.53
CA GLU A 64 1.03 -33.57 9.80
C GLU A 64 0.36 -34.58 8.86
N HIS A 65 -0.89 -34.32 8.46
CA HIS A 65 -1.69 -35.25 7.66
C HIS A 65 -1.54 -35.05 6.15
N VAL A 66 -0.86 -33.98 5.69
CA VAL A 66 -0.77 -33.67 4.26
C VAL A 66 -0.04 -34.76 3.47
N LEU A 67 1.07 -35.29 4.02
CA LEU A 67 1.83 -36.36 3.37
C LEU A 67 1.05 -37.67 3.36
N GLU A 68 0.29 -37.95 4.43
CA GLU A 68 -0.61 -39.11 4.50
C GLU A 68 -1.70 -39.05 3.42
N PHE A 69 -2.29 -37.87 3.22
CA PHE A 69 -3.28 -37.63 2.17
C PHE A 69 -2.73 -37.97 0.79
N PHE A 70 -1.58 -37.41 0.41
CA PHE A 70 -0.96 -37.71 -0.89
C PHE A 70 -0.50 -39.16 -1.01
N ALA A 71 -0.01 -39.77 0.07
CA ALA A 71 0.35 -41.19 0.11
C ALA A 71 -0.86 -42.10 -0.13
N SER A 72 -2.04 -41.74 0.39
CA SER A 72 -3.29 -42.48 0.18
C SER A 72 -3.74 -42.48 -1.30
N LEU A 73 -3.26 -41.51 -2.08
CA LEU A 73 -3.50 -41.38 -3.52
C LEU A 73 -2.36 -41.92 -4.38
N GLY A 74 -1.34 -42.54 -3.78
CA GLY A 74 -0.22 -43.16 -4.48
C GLY A 74 0.99 -42.24 -4.72
N PHE A 75 1.01 -41.04 -4.15
CA PHE A 75 2.11 -40.09 -4.27
C PHE A 75 2.96 -40.04 -3.02
N MET A 76 4.28 -40.18 -3.16
CA MET A 76 5.22 -40.14 -2.02
C MET A 76 6.23 -39.01 -2.17
N CYS A 77 6.42 -38.25 -1.09
CA CYS A 77 7.47 -37.23 -1.02
C CYS A 77 8.86 -37.88 -0.88
N PRO A 78 9.85 -37.56 -1.73
CA PRO A 78 11.22 -38.04 -1.58
C PRO A 78 11.89 -37.48 -0.31
N LYS A 79 12.76 -38.29 0.33
CA LYS A 79 13.43 -37.92 1.60
C LYS A 79 14.31 -36.66 1.54
N ARG A 80 14.81 -36.29 0.37
CA ARG A 80 15.72 -35.14 0.16
C ARG A 80 14.99 -33.88 -0.31
N LYS A 81 13.68 -33.96 -0.52
CA LYS A 81 12.88 -32.84 -1.02
C LYS A 81 12.10 -32.22 0.12
N SER A 82 11.95 -30.89 0.11
CA SER A 82 11.10 -30.22 1.08
C SER A 82 9.63 -30.58 0.83
N VAL A 83 8.83 -30.63 1.90
CA VAL A 83 7.40 -30.89 1.79
C VAL A 83 6.73 -29.78 0.97
N ALA A 84 7.08 -28.53 1.21
CA ALA A 84 6.55 -27.38 0.49
C ALA A 84 6.77 -27.48 -1.04
N ASP A 85 7.97 -27.87 -1.48
CA ASP A 85 8.27 -28.05 -2.91
C ASP A 85 7.50 -29.24 -3.49
N PHE A 86 7.40 -30.34 -2.74
CA PHE A 86 6.60 -31.49 -3.14
C PHE A 86 5.13 -31.12 -3.37
N LEU A 87 4.53 -30.34 -2.45
CA LEU A 87 3.12 -29.96 -2.54
C LEU A 87 2.82 -29.07 -3.74
N GLN A 88 3.78 -28.24 -4.16
CA GLN A 88 3.63 -27.43 -5.38
C GLN A 88 3.72 -28.31 -6.63
N GLU A 89 4.69 -29.22 -6.68
CA GLU A 89 4.96 -30.03 -7.87
C GLU A 89 4.01 -31.22 -8.05
N VAL A 90 3.49 -31.82 -6.96
CA VAL A 90 2.55 -32.96 -7.05
C VAL A 90 1.23 -32.58 -7.73
N THR A 91 0.88 -31.29 -7.73
CA THR A 91 -0.30 -30.78 -8.45
C THR A 91 -0.01 -30.35 -9.89
N SER A 92 1.28 -30.32 -10.30
CA SER A 92 1.73 -29.90 -11.63
C SER A 92 1.68 -31.08 -12.61
N MET A 93 1.08 -30.86 -13.80
CA MET A 93 1.04 -31.87 -14.87
C MET A 93 2.42 -32.34 -15.33
N LYS A 94 3.44 -31.47 -15.25
CA LYS A 94 4.80 -31.79 -15.71
C LYS A 94 5.57 -32.65 -14.71
N ASP A 95 5.29 -32.47 -13.43
CA ASP A 95 6.16 -32.93 -12.35
C ASP A 95 5.51 -34.05 -11.52
N GLN A 96 4.19 -34.23 -11.60
CA GLN A 96 3.45 -35.19 -10.77
C GLN A 96 3.93 -36.65 -10.94
N GLU A 97 4.33 -37.06 -12.16
CA GLU A 97 4.76 -38.45 -12.44
C GLU A 97 5.96 -38.88 -11.58
N GLN A 98 6.88 -37.96 -11.28
CA GLN A 98 8.11 -38.28 -10.54
C GLN A 98 7.84 -38.73 -9.08
N TYR A 99 6.64 -38.45 -8.58
CA TYR A 99 6.22 -38.79 -7.21
C TYR A 99 5.37 -40.04 -7.13
N TRP A 100 5.05 -40.65 -8.28
CA TRP A 100 4.24 -41.86 -8.33
C TRP A 100 4.97 -43.04 -7.69
N ALA A 101 4.41 -43.57 -6.60
CA ALA A 101 5.02 -44.63 -5.81
C ALA A 101 4.38 -46.02 -6.06
N GLU A 102 3.20 -46.07 -6.67
CA GLU A 102 2.51 -47.34 -6.93
C GLU A 102 3.11 -48.09 -8.13
N ARG A 103 4.14 -48.91 -7.87
CA ARG A 103 4.82 -49.74 -8.90
C ARG A 103 3.91 -50.74 -9.64
N GLY A 104 2.71 -50.99 -9.13
CA GLY A 104 1.74 -51.95 -9.70
C GLY A 104 0.68 -51.32 -10.60
N LYS A 105 0.59 -49.99 -10.70
CA LYS A 105 -0.40 -49.29 -11.52
C LYS A 105 0.30 -48.30 -12.45
N PRO A 106 -0.13 -48.21 -13.74
CA PRO A 106 0.41 -47.19 -14.62
C PRO A 106 0.04 -45.81 -14.09
N TYR A 107 0.99 -44.88 -14.17
CA TYR A 107 0.73 -43.49 -13.82
C TYR A 107 -0.36 -42.91 -14.72
N ARG A 108 -1.30 -42.21 -14.09
CA ARG A 108 -2.29 -41.37 -14.76
C ARG A 108 -2.29 -40.03 -14.03
N PHE A 109 -2.24 -38.95 -14.80
CA PHE A 109 -2.35 -37.62 -14.24
C PHE A 109 -3.67 -37.48 -13.46
N VAL A 110 -3.54 -37.20 -12.17
CA VAL A 110 -4.65 -36.90 -11.26
C VAL A 110 -4.87 -35.40 -11.29
N THR A 111 -6.07 -35.00 -11.70
CA THR A 111 -6.39 -33.57 -11.84
C THR A 111 -6.58 -32.90 -10.47
N PRO A 112 -6.38 -31.58 -10.34
CA PRO A 112 -6.68 -30.84 -9.11
C PRO A 112 -8.11 -31.06 -8.58
N ARG A 113 -9.07 -31.26 -9.49
CA ARG A 113 -10.45 -31.59 -9.16
C ARG A 113 -10.58 -32.98 -8.51
N GLU A 114 -9.92 -34.00 -9.08
CA GLU A 114 -9.93 -35.34 -8.51
C GLU A 114 -9.29 -35.36 -7.11
N PHE A 115 -8.22 -34.59 -6.91
CA PHE A 115 -7.65 -34.41 -5.56
C PHE A 115 -8.65 -33.77 -4.60
N ALA A 116 -9.35 -32.71 -5.01
CA ALA A 116 -10.34 -32.04 -4.18
C ALA A 116 -11.52 -32.97 -3.82
N GLU A 117 -11.97 -33.81 -4.76
CA GLU A 117 -13.00 -34.82 -4.52
C GLU A 117 -12.50 -35.90 -3.54
N ALA A 118 -11.26 -36.36 -3.69
CA ALA A 118 -10.64 -37.30 -2.75
C ALA A 118 -10.50 -36.70 -1.35
N PHE A 119 -10.13 -35.42 -1.23
CA PHE A 119 -9.99 -34.73 0.04
C PHE A 119 -11.29 -34.73 0.85
N GLN A 120 -12.46 -34.60 0.21
CA GLN A 120 -13.76 -34.68 0.90
C GLN A 120 -14.00 -36.03 1.58
N SER A 121 -13.42 -37.12 1.04
CA SER A 121 -13.50 -38.46 1.63
C SER A 121 -12.43 -38.72 2.69
N PHE A 122 -11.33 -37.97 2.65
CA PHE A 122 -10.22 -38.08 3.60
C PHE A 122 -10.68 -37.64 5.00
N HIS A 123 -10.08 -38.20 6.06
CA HIS A 123 -10.54 -37.96 7.43
C HIS A 123 -10.49 -36.47 7.80
N ALA A 124 -9.45 -35.73 7.39
CA ALA A 124 -9.36 -34.30 7.63
C ALA A 124 -10.47 -33.51 6.92
N GLY A 125 -10.76 -33.84 5.65
CA GLY A 125 -11.85 -33.19 4.90
C GLY A 125 -13.24 -33.53 5.43
N ARG A 126 -13.46 -34.76 5.89
CA ARG A 126 -14.72 -35.16 6.55
C ARG A 126 -14.91 -34.43 7.88
N ASN A 127 -13.86 -34.33 8.70
CA ASN A 127 -13.91 -33.60 9.97
C ASN A 127 -14.22 -32.12 9.74
N LEU A 128 -13.51 -31.48 8.80
CA LEU A 128 -13.76 -30.10 8.41
C LEU A 128 -15.20 -29.90 7.91
N GLY A 129 -15.70 -30.81 7.06
CA GLY A 129 -17.08 -30.78 6.58
C GLY A 129 -18.11 -30.87 7.70
N ASN A 130 -17.86 -31.72 8.71
CA ASN A 130 -18.70 -31.84 9.88
C ASN A 130 -18.67 -30.58 10.75
N GLU A 131 -17.49 -29.99 10.98
CA GLU A 131 -17.34 -28.75 11.75
C GLU A 131 -18.05 -27.58 11.06
N LEU A 132 -17.91 -27.44 9.74
CA LEU A 132 -18.60 -26.42 8.96
C LEU A 132 -20.13 -26.64 8.92
N ALA A 133 -20.59 -27.89 8.99
CA ALA A 133 -22.02 -28.21 9.06
C ALA A 133 -22.62 -27.85 10.42
N THR A 134 -21.83 -27.88 11.50
CA THR A 134 -22.29 -27.39 12.80
C THR A 134 -22.35 -25.87 12.81
N GLN A 135 -23.54 -25.29 12.99
CA GLN A 135 -23.68 -23.84 13.09
C GLN A 135 -22.93 -23.31 14.32
N PHE A 136 -21.99 -22.40 14.09
CA PHE A 136 -21.29 -21.74 15.17
C PHE A 136 -22.26 -20.86 15.97
N ASP A 137 -22.37 -21.13 17.26
CA ASP A 137 -23.20 -20.36 18.17
C ASP A 137 -22.58 -18.98 18.42
N LYS A 138 -23.14 -17.96 17.76
CA LYS A 138 -22.68 -16.57 17.86
C LYS A 138 -22.72 -16.01 19.27
N SER A 139 -23.51 -16.59 20.18
CA SER A 139 -23.56 -16.17 21.59
C SER A 139 -22.27 -16.49 22.35
N LYS A 140 -21.47 -17.45 21.85
CA LYS A 140 -20.15 -17.82 22.40
C LYS A 140 -19.02 -16.94 21.87
N SER A 141 -19.28 -16.10 20.86
CA SER A 141 -18.28 -15.17 20.33
C SER A 141 -17.98 -14.06 21.32
N HIS A 142 -16.69 -13.72 21.48
CA HIS A 142 -16.33 -12.52 22.21
C HIS A 142 -16.93 -11.28 21.50
N PRO A 143 -17.50 -10.29 22.21
CA PRO A 143 -18.13 -9.12 21.60
C PRO A 143 -17.21 -8.32 20.67
N ALA A 144 -15.89 -8.38 20.92
CA ALA A 144 -14.87 -7.73 20.08
C ALA A 144 -14.26 -8.65 19.00
N ALA A 145 -14.78 -9.88 18.81
CA ALA A 145 -14.25 -10.82 17.83
C ALA A 145 -14.47 -10.37 16.38
N LEU A 146 -15.52 -9.57 16.12
CA LEU A 146 -15.82 -9.02 14.80
C LEU A 146 -15.85 -7.49 14.89
N ALA A 147 -15.09 -6.84 14.01
CA ALA A 147 -15.16 -5.39 13.86
C ALA A 147 -16.52 -5.00 13.27
N THR A 148 -17.34 -4.30 14.06
CA THR A 148 -18.64 -3.78 13.63
C THR A 148 -18.52 -2.43 12.94
N ASN A 149 -17.46 -1.68 13.24
CA ASN A 149 -17.20 -0.36 12.71
C ASN A 149 -16.19 -0.41 11.57
N LYS A 150 -16.47 0.38 10.52
CA LYS A 150 -15.59 0.48 9.34
C LYS A 150 -14.22 1.09 9.66
N TYR A 151 -14.14 1.97 10.65
CA TYR A 151 -12.91 2.66 11.07
C TYR A 151 -12.69 2.44 12.56
N GLY A 152 -11.43 2.42 12.98
CA GLY A 152 -11.06 2.15 14.38
C GLY A 152 -11.37 3.27 15.37
N THR A 153 -11.55 4.51 14.91
CA THR A 153 -11.82 5.69 15.74
C THR A 153 -12.85 6.62 15.10
N GLU A 154 -13.26 7.65 15.84
CA GLU A 154 -14.21 8.63 15.34
C GLU A 154 -13.65 9.45 14.16
N LYS A 155 -14.52 9.83 13.24
CA LYS A 155 -14.16 10.58 12.02
C LYS A 155 -13.37 11.86 12.30
N TRP A 156 -13.69 12.56 13.39
CA TRP A 156 -13.03 13.80 13.77
C TRP A 156 -11.61 13.56 14.32
N GLU A 157 -11.41 12.49 15.07
CA GLU A 157 -10.08 12.09 15.55
C GLU A 157 -9.18 11.66 14.40
N LEU A 158 -9.73 10.92 13.43
CA LEU A 158 -9.03 10.58 12.19
C LEU A 158 -8.60 11.83 11.43
N PHE A 159 -9.49 12.84 11.32
CA PHE A 159 -9.15 14.11 10.69
C PHE A 159 -8.00 14.82 11.42
N LYS A 160 -8.05 14.93 12.75
CA LYS A 160 -6.97 15.52 13.55
C LYS A 160 -5.66 14.76 13.39
N ALA A 161 -5.71 13.44 13.37
CA ALA A 161 -4.53 12.59 13.18
C ALA A 161 -3.93 12.76 11.78
N CYS A 162 -4.75 12.84 10.73
CA CYS A 162 -4.28 13.13 9.37
C CYS A 162 -3.69 14.54 9.26
N LEU A 163 -4.29 15.53 9.92
CA LEU A 163 -3.79 16.91 9.96
C LEU A 163 -2.45 17.01 10.69
N SER A 164 -2.32 16.39 11.85
CA SER A 164 -1.06 16.39 12.61
C SER A 164 0.06 15.66 11.85
N ARG A 165 -0.27 14.56 11.17
CA ARG A 165 0.65 13.84 10.30
C ARG A 165 1.13 14.71 9.14
N GLU A 166 0.22 15.39 8.44
CA GLU A 166 0.61 16.25 7.31
C GLU A 166 1.48 17.42 7.78
N LEU A 167 1.12 18.07 8.89
CA LEU A 167 1.94 19.13 9.48
C LEU A 167 3.34 18.63 9.87
N LEU A 168 3.44 17.44 10.47
CA LEU A 168 4.72 16.83 10.81
C LEU A 168 5.56 16.53 9.56
N LEU A 169 4.95 16.00 8.50
CA LEU A 169 5.62 15.74 7.22
C LEU A 169 6.12 17.03 6.59
N MET A 170 5.31 18.09 6.59
CA MET A 170 5.68 19.42 6.09
C MET A 170 6.84 20.02 6.89
N LYS A 171 6.80 19.91 8.22
CA LYS A 171 7.87 20.39 9.10
C LYS A 171 9.19 19.64 8.86
N ARG A 172 9.14 18.31 8.76
CA ARG A 172 10.31 17.46 8.49
C ARG A 172 10.89 17.73 7.10
N ASN A 173 10.03 17.97 6.12
CA ASN A 173 10.41 18.33 4.76
C ASN A 173 10.46 19.86 4.52
N SER A 174 10.74 20.64 5.57
CA SER A 174 10.76 22.11 5.50
C SER A 174 11.79 22.67 4.52
N PHE A 175 12.81 21.88 4.18
CA PHE A 175 13.82 22.23 3.19
C PHE A 175 13.21 22.59 1.83
N ILE A 176 12.25 21.81 1.34
CA ILE A 176 11.62 22.05 0.03
C ILE A 176 10.88 23.39 0.02
N TYR A 177 10.14 23.69 1.08
CA TYR A 177 9.40 24.96 1.19
C TYR A 177 10.33 26.17 1.29
N LYS A 178 11.42 26.05 2.06
CA LYS A 178 12.44 27.10 2.14
C LYS A 178 13.12 27.31 0.79
N PHE A 179 13.51 26.23 0.11
CA PHE A 179 14.14 26.30 -1.21
C PHE A 179 13.23 26.97 -2.24
N LYS A 180 11.95 26.59 -2.30
CA LYS A 180 10.96 27.23 -3.16
C LYS A 180 10.84 28.73 -2.89
N LEU A 181 10.83 29.13 -1.62
CA LEU A 181 10.77 30.55 -1.24
C LEU A 181 12.01 31.32 -1.74
N TYR A 182 13.21 30.76 -1.58
CA TYR A 182 14.43 31.37 -2.11
C TYR A 182 14.44 31.44 -3.64
N GLN A 183 14.02 30.37 -4.30
CA GLN A 183 13.89 30.31 -5.77
C GLN A 183 12.92 31.39 -6.27
N LEU A 184 11.76 31.52 -5.62
CA LEU A 184 10.76 32.54 -5.94
C LEU A 184 11.30 33.96 -5.75
N ALA A 185 12.03 34.21 -4.65
CA ALA A 185 12.67 35.51 -4.42
C ALA A 185 13.72 35.84 -5.49
N ALA A 186 14.55 34.87 -5.90
CA ALA A 186 15.52 35.06 -6.97
C ALA A 186 14.84 35.39 -8.32
N MET A 187 13.76 34.67 -8.67
CA MET A 187 12.97 34.96 -9.86
C MET A 187 12.31 36.34 -9.80
N ALA A 188 11.83 36.75 -8.62
CA ALA A 188 11.27 38.09 -8.42
C ALA A 188 12.32 39.18 -8.66
N ILE A 189 13.56 39.00 -8.19
CA ILE A 189 14.68 39.94 -8.42
C ILE A 189 14.99 40.05 -9.91
N ILE A 190 15.09 38.92 -10.62
CA ILE A 190 15.32 38.93 -12.08
C ILE A 190 14.18 39.70 -12.79
N THR A 191 12.93 39.43 -12.40
CA THR A 191 11.76 40.08 -12.98
C THR A 191 11.78 41.59 -12.76
N MET A 192 12.11 42.03 -11.53
CA MET A 192 12.27 43.43 -11.20
C MET A 192 13.30 44.13 -12.07
N THR A 193 14.45 43.48 -12.32
CA THR A 193 15.51 44.07 -13.16
C THR A 193 15.11 44.18 -14.62
N VAL A 194 14.27 43.27 -15.12
CA VAL A 194 13.78 43.29 -16.51
C VAL A 194 12.71 44.36 -16.70
N PHE A 195 11.80 44.49 -15.74
CA PHE A 195 10.70 45.46 -15.77
C PHE A 195 10.96 46.62 -14.81
N LEU A 196 12.13 47.25 -14.90
CA LEU A 196 12.47 48.38 -14.04
C LEU A 196 11.57 49.59 -14.36
N ARG A 197 11.02 50.20 -13.31
CA ARG A 197 10.16 51.40 -13.41
C ARG A 197 10.74 52.53 -14.27
N THR A 198 12.07 52.70 -14.30
CA THR A 198 12.72 53.76 -15.08
C THR A 198 12.56 53.60 -16.59
N GLU A 199 12.30 52.39 -17.08
CA GLU A 199 12.09 52.09 -18.51
C GLU A 199 10.59 51.86 -18.83
N MET A 200 9.72 51.88 -17.82
CA MET A 200 8.29 51.55 -17.92
C MET A 200 7.41 52.80 -17.89
N HIS A 201 7.37 53.55 -18.99
CA HIS A 201 6.59 54.78 -19.12
C HIS A 201 5.07 54.53 -19.12
N HIS A 202 4.25 55.53 -18.80
CA HIS A 202 2.78 55.41 -18.80
C HIS A 202 2.11 56.12 -20.00
N ASP A 203 2.91 56.48 -21.01
CA ASP A 203 2.52 57.50 -21.99
C ASP A 203 1.89 56.90 -23.26
N SER A 204 2.00 55.58 -23.47
CA SER A 204 1.51 54.92 -24.69
C SER A 204 0.77 53.61 -24.46
N VAL A 205 -0.05 53.23 -25.45
CA VAL A 205 -0.71 51.91 -25.50
C VAL A 205 0.29 50.75 -25.58
N ILE A 206 1.48 51.00 -26.16
CA ILE A 206 2.56 50.00 -26.24
C ILE A 206 3.09 49.71 -24.84
N ASP A 207 3.30 50.74 -24.02
CA ASP A 207 3.77 50.57 -22.64
C ASP A 207 2.73 49.83 -21.77
N GLY A 208 1.45 50.10 -21.99
CA GLY A 208 0.36 49.31 -21.38
C GLY A 208 0.43 47.82 -21.72
N GLY A 209 0.88 47.47 -22.93
CA GLY A 209 1.16 46.09 -23.32
C GLY A 209 2.32 45.46 -22.54
N ILE A 210 3.35 46.24 -22.19
CA ILE A 210 4.49 45.77 -21.40
C ILE A 210 4.06 45.49 -19.95
N TYR A 211 3.24 46.37 -19.35
CA TYR A 211 2.65 46.13 -18.02
C TYR A 211 1.76 44.88 -17.99
N ALA A 212 0.93 44.68 -19.01
CA ALA A 212 0.13 43.46 -19.14
C ALA A 212 1.02 42.20 -19.27
N GLY A 213 2.14 42.31 -20.00
CA GLY A 213 3.16 41.27 -20.10
C GLY A 213 3.82 40.93 -18.76
N ALA A 214 4.16 41.94 -17.95
CA ALA A 214 4.73 41.76 -16.61
C ALA A 214 3.75 41.06 -15.66
N LEU A 215 2.47 41.45 -15.67
CA LEU A 215 1.41 40.79 -14.91
C LEU A 215 1.20 39.33 -15.34
N PHE A 216 1.17 39.08 -16.65
CA PHE A 216 1.06 37.73 -17.19
C PHE A 216 2.24 36.85 -16.78
N TYR A 217 3.46 37.39 -16.87
CA TYR A 217 4.66 36.70 -16.45
C TYR A 217 4.63 36.35 -14.95
N GLY A 218 4.23 37.30 -14.10
CA GLY A 218 4.10 37.03 -12.65
C GLY A 218 3.08 35.94 -12.32
N ASN A 219 1.94 35.93 -13.02
CA ASN A 219 0.96 34.84 -12.89
C ASN A 219 1.55 33.50 -13.32
N MET A 220 2.30 33.46 -14.43
CA MET A 220 2.97 32.24 -14.89
C MET A 220 3.99 31.73 -13.87
N VAL A 221 4.82 32.60 -13.30
CA VAL A 221 5.81 32.19 -12.29
C VAL A 221 5.15 31.56 -11.06
N LEU A 222 4.07 32.18 -10.54
CA LEU A 222 3.32 31.64 -9.41
C LEU A 222 2.65 30.29 -9.75
N LEU A 223 2.07 30.16 -10.95
CA LEU A 223 1.45 28.92 -11.42
C LEU A 223 2.48 27.77 -11.51
N PHE A 224 3.62 28.01 -12.16
CA PHE A 224 4.67 27.00 -12.33
C PHE A 224 5.34 26.61 -11.01
N ASN A 225 5.46 27.54 -10.04
CA ASN A 225 5.98 27.22 -8.71
C ASN A 225 5.09 26.19 -7.97
N GLY A 226 3.77 26.27 -8.17
CA GLY A 226 2.79 25.29 -7.67
C GLY A 226 2.92 23.91 -8.32
N PHE A 227 3.31 23.86 -9.61
CA PHE A 227 3.40 22.61 -10.38
C PHE A 227 4.40 21.60 -9.78
N ALA A 228 5.49 22.09 -9.17
CA ALA A 228 6.47 21.23 -8.49
C ALA A 228 5.86 20.39 -7.35
N GLU A 229 4.71 20.79 -6.78
CA GLU A 229 4.03 20.00 -5.74
C GLU A 229 3.24 18.81 -6.27
N LEU A 230 2.85 18.84 -7.55
CA LEU A 230 2.07 17.77 -8.15
C LEU A 230 2.88 16.47 -8.16
N SER A 231 4.15 16.53 -8.56
CA SER A 231 5.06 15.37 -8.56
C SER A 231 5.17 14.74 -7.16
N MET A 232 5.34 15.56 -6.12
CA MET A 232 5.39 15.09 -4.73
C MET A 232 4.06 14.47 -4.28
N THR A 233 2.94 15.01 -4.74
CA THR A 233 1.60 14.49 -4.41
C THR A 233 1.38 13.12 -5.07
N VAL A 234 1.78 12.98 -6.34
CA VAL A 234 1.71 11.72 -7.09
C VAL A 234 2.55 10.63 -6.43
N ALA A 235 3.76 10.97 -5.97
CA ALA A 235 4.64 10.03 -5.26
C ALA A 235 4.02 9.48 -3.96
N ARG A 236 3.06 10.20 -3.34
CA ARG A 236 2.36 9.77 -2.12
C ARG A 236 1.12 8.91 -2.39
N LEU A 237 0.61 8.88 -3.62
CA LEU A 237 -0.62 8.17 -3.96
C LEU A 237 -0.60 6.66 -3.66
N PRO A 238 0.48 5.90 -3.94
CA PRO A 238 0.52 4.47 -3.63
C PRO A 238 0.30 4.19 -2.14
N VAL A 239 0.91 5.00 -1.28
CA VAL A 239 0.77 4.92 0.18
C VAL A 239 -0.64 5.30 0.61
N PHE A 240 -1.24 6.30 -0.02
CA PHE A 240 -2.63 6.68 0.22
C PHE A 240 -3.59 5.55 -0.12
N TYR A 241 -3.47 4.95 -1.31
CA TYR A 241 -4.34 3.84 -1.73
C TYR A 241 -4.19 2.64 -0.80
N LYS A 242 -2.96 2.27 -0.45
CA LYS A 242 -2.71 1.19 0.53
C LYS A 242 -3.43 1.43 1.85
N HIS A 243 -3.31 2.63 2.43
CA HIS A 243 -3.97 2.96 3.71
C HIS A 243 -5.49 3.04 3.61
N ARG A 244 -6.02 3.55 2.48
CA ARG A 244 -7.46 3.61 2.22
C ARG A 244 -8.06 2.21 2.13
N ASP A 245 -7.40 1.32 1.41
CA ASP A 245 -7.86 -0.04 1.18
C ASP A 245 -7.74 -0.89 2.46
N MET A 246 -6.78 -0.57 3.33
CA MET A 246 -6.68 -1.07 4.72
C MET A 246 -7.65 -0.40 5.71
N LEU A 247 -8.55 0.48 5.25
CA LEU A 247 -9.56 1.16 6.06
C LEU A 247 -9.00 1.99 7.22
N PHE A 248 -7.80 2.56 7.09
CA PHE A 248 -7.22 3.41 8.15
C PHE A 248 -7.94 4.75 8.28
N TYR A 249 -8.32 5.38 7.16
CA TYR A 249 -9.05 6.65 7.14
C TYR A 249 -9.84 6.82 5.83
N PRO A 250 -10.92 7.62 5.84
CA PRO A 250 -11.63 7.98 4.62
C PRO A 250 -10.83 8.99 3.77
N SER A 251 -11.07 9.00 2.46
CA SER A 251 -10.34 9.86 1.50
C SER A 251 -10.39 11.35 1.84
N TRP A 252 -11.51 11.86 2.35
CA TRP A 252 -11.67 13.27 2.70
C TRP A 252 -10.79 13.66 3.90
N ALA A 253 -10.56 12.75 4.86
CA ALA A 253 -9.71 13.00 6.02
C ALA A 253 -8.24 13.15 5.63
N TYR A 254 -7.85 12.61 4.46
CA TYR A 254 -6.53 12.84 3.87
C TYR A 254 -6.48 14.12 3.03
N GLY A 255 -7.45 14.32 2.15
CA GLY A 255 -7.43 15.41 1.17
C GLY A 255 -7.61 16.79 1.78
N ILE A 256 -8.56 16.96 2.70
CA ILE A 256 -8.89 18.26 3.28
C ILE A 256 -7.71 18.87 4.06
N PRO A 257 -7.03 18.15 4.97
CA PRO A 257 -5.87 18.69 5.67
C PRO A 257 -4.74 19.14 4.73
N SER A 258 -4.47 18.36 3.68
CA SER A 258 -3.43 18.73 2.71
C SER A 258 -3.74 20.04 1.99
N TRP A 259 -5.02 20.27 1.67
CA TRP A 259 -5.45 21.53 1.06
C TRP A 259 -5.38 22.71 2.03
N ILE A 260 -5.94 22.56 3.24
CA ILE A 260 -5.97 23.63 4.26
C ILE A 260 -4.57 24.09 4.63
N LEU A 261 -3.62 23.17 4.81
CA LEU A 261 -2.25 23.52 5.22
C LEU A 261 -1.44 24.20 4.11
N LYS A 262 -1.82 24.03 2.85
CA LYS A 262 -1.13 24.65 1.71
C LYS A 262 -1.56 26.09 1.47
N ILE A 263 -2.83 26.44 1.75
CA ILE A 263 -3.35 27.79 1.51
C ILE A 263 -2.50 28.89 2.18
N PRO A 264 -2.10 28.79 3.46
CA PRO A 264 -1.25 29.80 4.10
C PRO A 264 0.13 29.92 3.45
N ILE A 265 0.70 28.81 2.96
CA ILE A 265 2.02 28.81 2.32
C ILE A 265 1.95 29.50 0.97
N THR A 266 0.96 29.14 0.14
CA THR A 266 0.78 29.79 -1.17
C THR A 266 0.46 31.28 -1.02
N LEU A 267 -0.25 31.66 0.04
CA LEU A 267 -0.50 33.06 0.36
C LEU A 267 0.79 33.80 0.74
N ALA A 268 1.65 33.18 1.56
CA ALA A 268 2.95 33.76 1.91
C ALA A 268 3.86 33.93 0.68
N GLU A 269 3.89 32.95 -0.22
CA GLU A 269 4.61 33.03 -1.51
C GLU A 269 4.11 34.20 -2.37
N ALA A 270 2.79 34.34 -2.51
CA ALA A 270 2.19 35.44 -3.26
C ALA A 270 2.51 36.82 -2.64
N VAL A 271 2.45 36.94 -1.32
CA VAL A 271 2.82 38.18 -0.60
C VAL A 271 4.27 38.53 -0.86
N VAL A 272 5.19 37.55 -0.80
CA VAL A 272 6.62 37.79 -1.07
C VAL A 272 6.83 38.23 -2.51
N TRP A 273 6.17 37.61 -3.48
CA TRP A 273 6.24 38.03 -4.88
C TRP A 273 5.78 39.47 -5.08
N ILE A 274 4.61 39.82 -4.54
CA ILE A 274 4.01 41.16 -4.68
C ILE A 274 4.88 42.20 -3.96
N ALA A 275 5.28 41.96 -2.71
CA ALA A 275 6.08 42.90 -1.93
C ALA A 275 7.41 43.25 -2.62
N LEU A 276 8.00 42.27 -3.30
CA LEU A 276 9.22 42.41 -4.05
C LEU A 276 8.99 43.15 -5.38
N THR A 277 8.03 42.71 -6.19
CA THR A 277 7.88 43.22 -7.57
C THR A 277 7.06 44.50 -7.70
N TYR A 278 6.12 44.77 -6.77
CA TYR A 278 5.04 45.73 -7.01
C TYR A 278 5.53 47.17 -7.24
N PHE A 279 6.28 47.70 -6.27
CA PHE A 279 6.76 49.07 -6.30
C PHE A 279 7.93 49.27 -7.27
N VAL A 280 8.72 48.21 -7.52
CA VAL A 280 9.91 48.27 -8.37
C VAL A 280 9.54 48.25 -9.84
N ILE A 281 8.46 47.55 -10.21
CA ILE A 281 7.92 47.57 -11.57
C ILE A 281 7.17 48.89 -11.83
N GLY A 282 6.62 49.51 -10.79
CA GLY A 282 5.88 50.78 -10.90
C GLY A 282 4.41 50.57 -11.25
N TYR A 283 3.78 49.52 -10.70
CA TYR A 283 2.31 49.42 -10.74
C TYR A 283 1.66 50.57 -9.96
N ASP A 284 0.36 50.74 -10.18
CA ASP A 284 -0.41 51.85 -9.61
C ASP A 284 -0.28 51.90 -8.07
N PRO A 285 0.30 52.96 -7.49
CA PRO A 285 0.49 53.05 -6.05
C PRO A 285 -0.81 53.38 -5.29
N GLU A 286 -1.87 53.80 -5.98
CA GLU A 286 -3.13 54.13 -5.32
C GLU A 286 -3.89 52.87 -4.89
N VAL A 287 -4.27 52.84 -3.62
CA VAL A 287 -5.16 51.80 -3.07
C VAL A 287 -6.63 52.07 -3.49
N GLY A 288 -6.88 53.26 -4.07
CA GLY A 288 -8.17 53.73 -4.56
C GLY A 288 -8.31 53.68 -6.07
N ARG A 289 -9.47 54.11 -6.56
CA ARG A 289 -9.79 54.26 -7.98
C ARG A 289 -9.55 55.68 -8.44
#